data_AF-A0AAW2SEJ2-F1
#
_entry.id   AF-A0AAW2SEJ2-F1
#
_cell.length_a   1.000
_cell.length_b   1.000
_cell.length_c   1.000
_cell.angle_alpha   90.00
_cell.angle_beta   90.00
_cell.angle_gamma   90.00
#
_symmetry.space_group_name_H-M   'P 1'
#
loop_
_entity.id
_entity.type
_entity.pdbx_description
1 polymer ?
#
loop_
_entity_poly.entity_id
_entity_poly.type
_entity_poly.pdbx_seq_one_letter_code
_entity_poly.pdbx_strand_id
1 'polypeptide(L)'
;MNSFKTIDGRGANVHIANGACITIQFVTNIIIHGLHIHDCKRTGNAMVRSSPSHYGWRTMADGDGISIFGASHIWIDHNSLSSCSDGLIDAIMGSTAITISNNYFTHHNEVTKRVVNPSDNIWRHWNWRSEGDLMLNGAYFTPSGRGAGASYARASSLAAKSSSLVATLTSGAGALRCRRGVQC
;
A
#
# COMPACT_ATOMS: atom_id res chain seq x y z
N MET A 1 14.26 6.46 -0.49
CA MET A 1 15.11 5.55 0.33
C MET A 1 15.98 4.65 -0.57
N ASN A 2 16.90 3.85 0.00
CA ASN A 2 17.73 2.86 -0.73
C ASN A 2 17.28 1.41 -0.42
N SER A 3 17.74 0.43 -1.21
CA SER A 3 17.38 -0.99 -1.07
C SER A 3 17.79 -1.62 0.27
N PHE A 4 17.17 -2.75 0.61
CA PHE A 4 17.47 -3.57 1.80
C PHE A 4 17.31 -2.77 3.09
N LYS A 5 16.09 -2.29 3.34
CA LYS A 5 15.75 -1.51 4.53
C LYS A 5 14.44 -1.97 5.14
N THR A 6 14.38 -1.87 6.45
CA THR A 6 13.14 -1.94 7.21
C THR A 6 12.98 -0.61 7.94
N ILE A 7 11.81 0.01 7.82
CA ILE A 7 11.36 1.03 8.77
C ILE A 7 10.37 0.34 9.70
N ASP A 8 10.71 0.29 10.97
CA ASP A 8 9.95 -0.40 12.02
C ASP A 8 9.57 0.60 13.12
N GLY A 9 8.27 0.88 13.25
CA GLY A 9 7.72 1.75 14.28
C GLY A 9 7.39 1.06 15.59
N ARG A 10 7.57 -0.27 15.71
CA ARG A 10 7.18 -1.00 16.92
C ARG A 10 7.91 -0.46 18.15
N GLY A 11 7.14 -0.32 19.23
CA GLY A 11 7.63 0.14 20.54
C GLY A 11 7.69 1.65 20.66
N ALA A 12 7.31 2.39 19.61
CA ALA A 12 7.23 3.83 19.59
C ALA A 12 5.94 4.29 18.88
N ASN A 13 5.54 5.53 19.13
CA ASN A 13 4.47 6.16 18.35
C ASN A 13 5.10 7.04 17.27
N VAL A 14 5.31 6.47 16.08
CA VAL A 14 6.06 7.11 14.99
C VAL A 14 5.09 7.66 13.95
N HIS A 15 5.18 8.98 13.73
CA HIS A 15 4.39 9.70 12.73
C HIS A 15 5.29 10.22 11.60
N ILE A 16 4.89 9.97 10.36
CA ILE A 16 5.45 10.59 9.15
C ILE A 16 4.35 11.46 8.54
N ALA A 17 4.54 12.79 8.60
CA ALA A 17 3.47 13.72 8.27
C ALA A 17 3.96 15.11 7.85
N ASN A 18 3.03 15.91 7.31
CA ASN A 18 3.18 17.35 7.05
C ASN A 18 4.18 17.76 5.97
N GLY A 19 4.67 16.82 5.17
CA GLY A 19 5.58 17.10 4.05
C GLY A 19 5.52 16.01 3.00
N ALA A 20 6.60 15.86 2.23
CA ALA A 20 6.79 14.70 1.38
C ALA A 20 6.95 13.47 2.28
N CYS A 21 6.09 12.48 2.09
CA CYS A 21 6.13 11.23 2.85
C CYS A 21 7.08 10.22 2.19
N ILE A 22 6.69 8.95 2.06
CA ILE A 22 7.65 7.90 1.68
C ILE A 22 7.71 7.72 0.17
N THR A 23 8.92 7.75 -0.39
CA THR A 23 9.18 7.37 -1.79
C THR A 23 10.15 6.19 -1.89
N ILE A 24 9.67 5.14 -2.55
CA ILE A 24 10.35 3.88 -2.85
C ILE A 24 10.57 3.81 -4.36
N GLN A 25 11.67 4.38 -4.84
CA GLN A 25 11.92 4.56 -6.27
C GLN A 25 13.18 3.80 -6.72
N PHE A 26 13.01 2.90 -7.70
CA PHE A 26 14.08 2.08 -8.30
C PHE A 26 14.90 1.28 -7.29
N VAL A 27 14.24 0.71 -6.27
CA VAL A 27 14.88 -0.04 -5.19
C VAL A 27 14.13 -1.35 -4.92
N THR A 28 14.74 -2.22 -4.12
CA THR A 28 14.18 -3.53 -3.80
C THR A 28 14.33 -3.87 -2.31
N ASN A 29 13.55 -4.82 -1.83
CA ASN A 29 13.65 -5.40 -0.48
C ASN A 29 13.44 -4.33 0.60
N ILE A 30 12.24 -3.78 0.64
CA ILE A 30 11.82 -2.77 1.62
C ILE A 30 10.66 -3.29 2.46
N ILE A 31 10.75 -3.08 3.77
CA ILE A 31 9.64 -3.30 4.70
C ILE A 31 9.29 -1.95 5.35
N ILE A 32 8.01 -1.58 5.32
CA ILE A 32 7.46 -0.41 6.02
C ILE A 32 6.42 -0.92 7.01
N HIS A 33 6.70 -0.79 8.30
CA HIS A 33 5.91 -1.44 9.32
C HIS A 33 5.71 -0.60 10.59
N GLY A 34 4.49 -0.61 11.13
CA GLY A 34 4.18 -0.02 12.43
C GLY A 34 4.11 1.50 12.46
N LEU A 35 3.81 2.16 11.33
CA LEU A 35 3.87 3.63 11.22
C LEU A 35 2.49 4.27 11.14
N HIS A 36 2.38 5.49 11.64
CA HIS A 36 1.31 6.43 11.31
C HIS A 36 1.78 7.35 10.19
N ILE A 37 1.13 7.32 9.02
CA ILE A 37 1.49 8.14 7.85
C ILE A 37 0.28 8.98 7.45
N HIS A 38 0.37 10.30 7.60
CA HIS A 38 -0.80 11.16 7.41
C HIS A 38 -0.45 12.59 7.07
N ASP A 39 -1.42 13.37 6.59
CA ASP A 39 -1.23 14.79 6.24
C ASP A 39 -0.04 15.03 5.30
N CYS A 40 0.21 14.07 4.40
CA CYS A 40 1.24 14.16 3.38
C CYS A 40 0.86 15.26 2.38
N LYS A 41 1.86 16.07 1.99
CA LYS A 41 1.63 17.27 1.19
C LYS A 41 2.41 17.20 -0.10
N ARG A 42 1.86 17.83 -1.14
CA ARG A 42 2.60 18.13 -2.35
C ARG A 42 3.83 18.98 -2.01
N THR A 43 5.01 18.58 -2.46
CA THR A 43 6.24 19.35 -2.25
C THR A 43 6.93 19.64 -3.57
N GLY A 44 7.60 20.80 -3.66
CA GLY A 44 8.35 21.20 -4.83
C GLY A 44 9.61 20.37 -5.08
N ASN A 45 10.32 20.72 -6.14
CA ASN A 45 11.56 20.07 -6.52
C ASN A 45 12.65 20.35 -5.48
N ALA A 46 13.52 19.37 -5.22
CA ALA A 46 14.62 19.53 -4.28
C ALA A 46 15.78 18.59 -4.58
N MET A 47 16.98 18.94 -4.09
CA MET A 47 18.06 17.98 -3.93
C MET A 47 17.79 17.14 -2.68
N VAL A 48 17.58 15.84 -2.87
CA VAL A 48 17.25 14.91 -1.78
C VAL A 48 18.37 13.90 -1.61
N ARG A 49 18.85 13.77 -0.38
CA ARG A 49 19.85 12.77 0.00
C ARG A 49 19.24 11.37 -0.11
N SER A 50 19.89 10.46 -0.86
CA SER A 50 19.47 9.05 -0.97
C SER A 50 20.43 8.07 -0.30
N SER A 51 21.63 8.52 0.09
CA SER A 51 22.58 7.78 0.93
C SER A 51 23.43 8.76 1.76
N PRO A 52 24.22 8.31 2.74
CA PRO A 52 25.11 9.20 3.49
C PRO A 52 26.07 10.02 2.62
N SER A 53 26.44 9.52 1.43
CA SER A 53 27.37 10.17 0.50
C SER A 53 26.73 10.72 -0.78
N HIS A 54 25.44 10.47 -1.04
CA HIS A 54 24.79 10.83 -2.30
C HIS A 54 23.50 11.63 -2.08
N TYR A 55 23.35 12.68 -2.88
CA TYR A 55 22.12 13.44 -3.07
C TYR A 55 21.81 13.56 -4.55
N GLY A 56 20.54 13.52 -4.91
CA GLY A 56 20.09 13.61 -6.30
C GLY A 56 18.91 14.54 -6.44
N TRP A 57 18.74 15.11 -7.63
CA TRP A 57 17.58 15.93 -7.95
C TRP A 57 16.31 15.09 -7.97
N ARG A 58 15.28 15.53 -7.26
CA ARG A 58 13.95 14.94 -7.27
C ARG A 58 12.94 15.98 -7.72
N THR A 59 12.09 15.56 -8.66
CA THR A 59 10.93 16.34 -9.08
C THR A 59 9.87 16.34 -7.98
N MET A 60 8.87 17.17 -8.18
CA MET A 60 7.69 17.29 -7.35
C MET A 60 7.12 15.93 -6.90
N ALA A 61 6.73 15.88 -5.63
CA ALA A 61 5.95 14.78 -5.06
C ALA A 61 4.49 15.23 -4.97
N ASP A 62 3.56 14.37 -5.37
CA ASP A 62 2.13 14.71 -5.48
C ASP A 62 1.42 14.74 -4.12
N GLY A 63 2.03 14.13 -3.10
CA GLY A 63 1.53 14.13 -1.72
C GLY A 63 0.96 12.79 -1.27
N ASP A 64 1.38 11.69 -1.91
CA ASP A 64 1.05 10.34 -1.49
C ASP A 64 1.62 10.00 -0.10
N GLY A 65 0.96 9.10 0.62
CA GLY A 65 1.51 8.47 1.82
C GLY A 65 2.77 7.65 1.52
N ILE A 66 2.65 6.68 0.61
CA ILE A 66 3.75 5.83 0.14
C ILE A 66 3.68 5.70 -1.38
N SER A 67 4.70 6.21 -2.08
CA SER A 67 4.83 6.09 -3.54
C SER A 67 5.88 5.04 -3.90
N ILE A 68 5.47 4.02 -4.66
CA ILE A 68 6.28 2.88 -5.11
C ILE A 68 6.44 2.96 -6.63
N PHE A 69 7.68 3.20 -7.08
CA PHE A 69 7.98 3.54 -8.46
C PHE A 69 9.13 2.68 -8.99
N GLY A 70 8.85 1.74 -9.91
CA GLY A 70 9.87 0.85 -10.44
C GLY A 70 10.57 -0.02 -9.40
N ALA A 71 9.86 -0.39 -8.34
CA ALA A 71 10.43 -1.10 -7.21
C ALA A 71 9.89 -2.54 -7.13
N SER A 72 10.61 -3.42 -6.43
CA SER A 72 10.17 -4.80 -6.22
C SER A 72 10.45 -5.33 -4.82
N HIS A 73 9.76 -6.41 -4.43
CA HIS A 73 9.92 -7.05 -3.12
C HIS A 73 9.67 -6.07 -1.98
N ILE A 74 8.46 -5.51 -1.95
CA ILE A 74 8.04 -4.50 -0.98
C ILE A 74 6.96 -5.09 -0.07
N TRP A 75 7.08 -4.86 1.22
CA TRP A 75 6.06 -5.23 2.20
C TRP A 75 5.63 -4.00 3.01
N ILE A 76 4.35 -3.64 2.89
CA ILE A 76 3.72 -2.55 3.64
C ILE A 76 2.74 -3.19 4.61
N ASP A 77 3.08 -3.20 5.89
CA ASP A 77 2.37 -4.00 6.90
C ASP A 77 2.10 -3.25 8.19
N HIS A 78 0.90 -3.39 8.76
CA HIS A 78 0.58 -2.77 10.05
C HIS A 78 0.89 -1.27 10.11
N ASN A 79 0.48 -0.52 9.09
CA ASN A 79 0.55 0.94 9.10
C ASN A 79 -0.86 1.53 9.18
N SER A 80 -0.98 2.70 9.78
CA SER A 80 -2.21 3.50 9.77
C SER A 80 -2.01 4.69 8.83
N LEU A 81 -2.78 4.77 7.75
CA LEU A 81 -2.67 5.83 6.75
C LEU A 81 -3.96 6.63 6.60
N SER A 82 -3.85 7.95 6.49
CA SER A 82 -5.02 8.85 6.38
C SER A 82 -4.67 10.24 5.83
N SER A 83 -5.67 10.97 5.34
CA SER A 83 -5.60 12.43 5.10
C SER A 83 -4.40 12.90 4.27
N CYS A 84 -3.97 12.13 3.27
CA CYS A 84 -2.90 12.57 2.36
C CYS A 84 -3.46 13.53 1.30
N SER A 85 -2.59 14.26 0.60
CA SER A 85 -3.05 15.21 -0.42
C SER A 85 -3.50 14.52 -1.72
N ASP A 86 -2.93 13.36 -2.06
CA ASP A 86 -3.25 12.58 -3.25
C ASP A 86 -3.61 11.14 -2.87
N GLY A 87 -2.77 10.13 -3.15
CA GLY A 87 -2.99 8.73 -2.77
C GLY A 87 -2.57 8.36 -1.33
N LEU A 88 -3.04 7.23 -0.79
CA LEU A 88 -2.37 6.63 0.38
C LEU A 88 -1.20 5.75 -0.04
N ILE A 89 -1.41 4.84 -1.00
CA ILE A 89 -0.36 3.98 -1.56
C ILE A 89 -0.48 3.89 -3.07
N ASP A 90 0.60 4.30 -3.74
CA ASP A 90 0.72 4.25 -5.20
C ASP A 90 1.77 3.24 -5.62
N ALA A 91 1.42 2.33 -6.53
CA ALA A 91 2.36 1.39 -7.15
C ALA A 91 2.30 1.53 -8.67
N ILE A 92 3.34 2.14 -9.24
CA ILE A 92 3.40 2.47 -10.67
C ILE A 92 4.77 2.11 -11.28
N MET A 93 4.91 2.37 -12.58
CA MET A 93 6.13 2.12 -13.36
C MET A 93 6.65 0.68 -13.17
N GLY A 94 5.86 -0.33 -13.55
CA GLY A 94 6.33 -1.72 -13.53
C GLY A 94 6.71 -2.28 -12.16
N SER A 95 6.30 -1.63 -11.06
CA SER A 95 6.54 -2.18 -9.72
C SER A 95 5.84 -3.53 -9.55
N THR A 96 6.49 -4.48 -8.85
CA THR A 96 6.01 -5.87 -8.75
C THR A 96 6.44 -6.54 -7.44
N ALA A 97 5.88 -7.70 -7.11
CA ALA A 97 6.15 -8.41 -5.86
C ALA A 97 5.96 -7.51 -4.62
N ILE A 98 4.77 -6.88 -4.53
CA ILE A 98 4.37 -6.01 -3.43
C ILE A 98 3.29 -6.74 -2.60
N THR A 99 3.45 -6.75 -1.28
CA THR A 99 2.41 -7.20 -0.33
C THR A 99 1.97 -6.01 0.51
N ILE A 100 0.66 -5.79 0.61
CA ILE A 100 0.05 -4.75 1.45
C ILE A 100 -0.91 -5.49 2.41
N SER A 101 -0.54 -5.59 3.69
CA SER A 101 -1.27 -6.40 4.68
C SER A 101 -1.50 -5.66 6.00
N ASN A 102 -2.57 -5.99 6.72
CA ASN A 102 -2.84 -5.46 8.07
C ASN A 102 -2.79 -3.94 8.23
N ASN A 103 -2.96 -3.17 7.16
CA ASN A 103 -2.98 -1.71 7.24
C ASN A 103 -4.39 -1.19 7.57
N TYR A 104 -4.47 -0.04 8.22
CA TYR A 104 -5.71 0.67 8.49
C TYR A 104 -5.76 1.96 7.67
N PHE A 105 -6.64 1.98 6.66
CA PHE A 105 -6.86 3.13 5.78
C PHE A 105 -8.13 3.86 6.20
N THR A 106 -8.04 5.16 6.46
CA THR A 106 -9.19 5.91 6.97
C THR A 106 -9.13 7.38 6.57
N HIS A 107 -10.27 8.08 6.59
CA HIS A 107 -10.39 9.51 6.30
C HIS A 107 -9.69 9.94 4.99
N HIS A 108 -9.92 9.20 3.91
CA HIS A 108 -9.25 9.44 2.64
C HIS A 108 -10.09 8.95 1.45
N ASN A 109 -10.01 9.65 0.32
CA ASN A 109 -10.82 9.32 -0.86
C ASN A 109 -10.09 8.35 -1.79
N GLU A 110 -8.85 8.67 -2.15
CA GLU A 110 -8.06 7.91 -3.13
C GLU A 110 -7.05 7.01 -2.40
N VAL A 111 -7.49 5.82 -1.96
CA VAL A 111 -6.64 4.92 -1.15
C VAL A 111 -5.49 4.36 -1.98
N THR A 112 -5.79 3.82 -3.15
CA THR A 112 -4.81 3.29 -4.11
C THR A 112 -5.12 3.80 -5.50
N LYS A 113 -4.08 4.10 -6.28
CA LYS A 113 -4.26 4.55 -7.66
C LYS A 113 -4.86 3.50 -8.57
N ARG A 114 -5.87 3.94 -9.31
CA ARG A 114 -6.48 3.18 -10.41
C ARG A 114 -6.58 4.08 -11.63
N VAL A 115 -5.97 3.66 -12.73
CA VAL A 115 -6.08 4.36 -14.02
C VAL A 115 -7.15 3.67 -14.86
N VAL A 116 -8.20 4.39 -15.23
CA VAL A 116 -9.26 3.89 -16.11
C VAL A 116 -9.73 5.03 -17.00
N ASN A 117 -9.99 4.72 -18.27
CA ASN A 117 -10.76 5.60 -19.12
C ASN A 117 -12.25 5.17 -19.06
N PRO A 118 -13.16 6.00 -18.51
CA PRO A 118 -14.56 5.62 -18.33
C PRO A 118 -15.33 5.35 -19.63
N SER A 119 -14.88 5.90 -20.76
CA SER A 119 -15.56 5.78 -22.05
C SER A 119 -15.45 4.40 -22.71
N ASP A 120 -14.45 3.60 -22.34
CA ASP A 120 -13.95 2.60 -23.30
C ASP A 120 -14.67 1.25 -23.24
N ASN A 121 -15.63 1.02 -22.32
CA ASN A 121 -16.32 -0.27 -22.09
C ASN A 121 -15.39 -1.51 -21.99
N ILE A 122 -14.07 -1.29 -22.01
CA ILE A 122 -13.03 -2.31 -22.19
C ILE A 122 -12.92 -3.22 -20.98
N TRP A 123 -13.35 -2.73 -19.81
CA TRP A 123 -13.44 -3.51 -18.57
C TRP A 123 -14.30 -4.77 -18.72
N ARG A 124 -15.27 -4.76 -19.65
CA ARG A 124 -16.12 -5.93 -19.94
C ARG A 124 -15.32 -7.10 -20.54
N HIS A 125 -14.15 -6.82 -21.12
CA HIS A 125 -13.22 -7.83 -21.64
C HIS A 125 -12.14 -8.22 -20.63
N TRP A 126 -12.04 -7.52 -19.50
CA TRP A 126 -11.11 -7.88 -18.42
C TRP A 126 -11.63 -9.09 -17.66
N ASN A 127 -10.75 -9.82 -16.97
CA ASN A 127 -11.14 -10.97 -16.15
C ASN A 127 -11.31 -10.52 -14.69
N TRP A 128 -12.45 -9.93 -14.35
CA TRP A 128 -12.79 -9.51 -12.99
C TRP A 128 -13.67 -10.56 -12.30
N ARG A 129 -13.28 -10.96 -11.08
CA ARG A 129 -13.94 -12.06 -10.34
C ARG A 129 -14.11 -11.73 -8.87
N SER A 130 -15.10 -12.38 -8.28
CA SER A 130 -15.39 -12.42 -6.85
C SER A 130 -15.65 -13.89 -6.49
N GLU A 131 -15.04 -14.38 -5.42
CA GLU A 131 -15.12 -15.78 -4.99
C GLU A 131 -15.08 -15.85 -3.46
N GLY A 132 -16.15 -16.37 -2.84
CA GLY A 132 -16.23 -16.48 -1.38
C GLY A 132 -16.50 -15.17 -0.63
N ASP A 133 -16.73 -14.05 -1.33
CA ASP A 133 -16.98 -12.74 -0.75
C ASP A 133 -18.37 -12.64 -0.09
N LEU A 134 -18.46 -11.89 1.01
CA LEU A 134 -19.71 -11.55 1.68
C LEU A 134 -20.12 -10.12 1.33
N MET A 135 -21.26 -9.97 0.66
CA MET A 135 -21.83 -8.67 0.32
C MET A 135 -22.97 -8.32 1.28
N LEU A 136 -22.91 -7.15 1.90
CA LEU A 136 -23.90 -6.68 2.88
C LEU A 136 -24.53 -5.36 2.40
N ASN A 137 -25.70 -5.01 2.92
CA ASN A 137 -26.37 -3.72 2.68
C ASN A 137 -26.57 -3.38 1.18
N GLY A 138 -26.89 -4.38 0.36
CA GLY A 138 -27.11 -4.20 -1.08
C GLY A 138 -25.84 -4.07 -1.92
N ALA A 139 -24.65 -4.27 -1.33
CA ALA A 139 -23.41 -4.37 -2.10
C ALA A 139 -23.47 -5.52 -3.13
N TYR A 140 -22.81 -5.33 -4.26
CA TYR A 140 -22.67 -6.36 -5.29
C TYR A 140 -21.37 -6.14 -6.08
N PHE A 141 -20.92 -7.20 -6.75
CA PHE A 141 -19.79 -7.16 -7.67
C PHE A 141 -20.25 -7.55 -9.08
N THR A 142 -19.83 -6.80 -10.10
CA THR A 142 -20.11 -7.13 -11.51
C THR A 142 -18.90 -7.83 -12.12
N PRO A 143 -18.90 -9.17 -12.22
CA PRO A 143 -17.80 -9.89 -12.85
C PRO A 143 -17.77 -9.67 -14.37
N SER A 144 -16.60 -9.91 -14.97
CA SER A 144 -16.40 -9.85 -16.42
C SER A 144 -15.34 -10.85 -16.89
N GLY A 145 -15.29 -11.09 -18.21
CA GLY A 145 -14.32 -11.99 -18.83
C GLY A 145 -14.74 -13.46 -18.84
N ARG A 146 -13.85 -14.34 -19.30
CA ARG A 146 -14.14 -15.78 -19.53
C ARG A 146 -13.71 -16.68 -18.37
N GLY A 147 -13.09 -16.12 -17.33
CA GLY A 147 -12.43 -16.89 -16.28
C GLY A 147 -11.11 -17.49 -16.78
N ALA A 148 -9.97 -16.91 -16.39
CA ALA A 148 -8.65 -17.49 -16.62
C ALA A 148 -8.31 -18.55 -15.55
N GLY A 149 -7.50 -19.56 -15.90
CA GLY A 149 -6.91 -20.47 -14.91
C GLY A 149 -6.10 -19.70 -13.85
N ALA A 150 -5.90 -20.30 -12.68
CA ALA A 150 -5.08 -19.75 -11.62
C ALA A 150 -3.60 -19.75 -12.03
N SER A 151 -3.18 -18.81 -12.89
CA SER A 151 -1.79 -18.65 -13.31
C SER A 151 -1.00 -17.74 -12.37
N TYR A 152 -1.25 -17.88 -11.07
CA TYR A 152 -0.33 -17.38 -10.05
C TYR A 152 0.35 -18.61 -9.46
N ALA A 153 1.67 -18.70 -9.65
CA ALA A 153 2.47 -19.51 -8.72
C ALA A 153 2.11 -18.97 -7.34
N ARG A 154 1.43 -19.78 -6.52
CA ARG A 154 0.96 -19.37 -5.19
C ARG A 154 2.12 -18.64 -4.52
N ALA A 155 2.03 -17.32 -4.39
CA ALA A 155 2.87 -16.60 -3.45
C ALA A 155 2.62 -17.33 -2.13
N SER A 156 3.68 -17.89 -1.58
CA SER A 156 3.64 -18.87 -0.52
C SER A 156 2.98 -18.29 0.73
N SER A 157 1.67 -18.45 0.92
CA SER A 157 1.04 -18.62 2.23
C SER A 157 -0.49 -18.77 2.13
N LEU A 158 -0.96 -19.96 2.46
CA LEU A 158 -2.30 -20.26 2.99
C LEU A 158 -3.51 -20.06 2.06
N ALA A 159 -4.48 -20.96 2.16
CA ALA A 159 -5.78 -20.80 1.49
C ALA A 159 -6.53 -19.61 2.12
N ALA A 160 -7.26 -18.86 1.29
CA ALA A 160 -8.17 -17.83 1.77
C ALA A 160 -9.18 -18.46 2.74
N LYS A 161 -9.40 -17.79 3.88
CA LYS A 161 -10.41 -18.20 4.87
C LYS A 161 -11.79 -17.69 4.45
N SER A 162 -12.83 -18.24 5.06
CA SER A 162 -14.21 -17.78 4.86
C SER A 162 -14.33 -16.28 5.15
N SER A 163 -15.11 -15.57 4.33
CA SER A 163 -15.43 -14.15 4.52
C SER A 163 -16.08 -13.83 5.87
N SER A 164 -16.73 -14.81 6.51
CA SER A 164 -17.24 -14.69 7.88
C SER A 164 -16.17 -14.33 8.92
N LEU A 165 -14.89 -14.59 8.64
CA LEU A 165 -13.78 -14.32 9.54
C LEU A 165 -13.10 -12.97 9.27
N VAL A 166 -13.51 -12.20 8.26
CA VAL A 166 -12.85 -10.94 7.88
C VAL A 166 -12.73 -10.00 9.08
N ALA A 167 -13.80 -9.81 9.84
CA ALA A 167 -13.78 -8.93 11.02
C ALA A 167 -12.73 -9.36 12.07
N THR A 168 -12.58 -10.66 12.31
CA THR A 168 -11.56 -11.19 13.23
C THR A 168 -10.16 -11.09 12.63
N LEU A 169 -10.00 -11.35 11.33
CA LEU A 169 -8.71 -11.31 10.65
C LEU A 169 -8.14 -9.89 10.58
N THR A 170 -9.00 -8.87 10.48
CA THR A 170 -8.59 -7.47 10.38
C THR A 170 -8.72 -6.70 11.70
N SER A 171 -9.06 -7.36 12.81
CA SER A 171 -9.28 -6.67 14.10
C SER A 171 -8.02 -5.98 14.63
N GLY A 172 -6.84 -6.43 14.21
CA GLY A 172 -5.54 -5.85 14.56
C GLY A 172 -4.98 -4.88 13.53
N ALA A 173 -5.74 -4.49 12.49
CA ALA A 173 -5.22 -3.64 11.43
C ALA A 173 -4.72 -2.27 11.94
N GLY A 174 -3.66 -1.77 11.33
CA GLY A 174 -3.03 -0.49 11.67
C GLY A 174 -1.73 -0.62 12.45
N ALA A 175 -1.15 0.53 12.82
CA ALA A 175 0.07 0.62 13.60
C ALA A 175 -0.05 -0.07 14.96
N LEU A 176 0.93 -0.93 15.26
CA LEU A 176 0.95 -1.75 16.47
C LEU A 176 1.22 -0.90 17.72
N ARG A 177 0.42 -1.10 18.76
CA ARG A 177 0.64 -0.50 20.10
C ARG A 177 1.55 -1.37 20.96
N CYS A 178 2.79 -1.49 20.50
CA CYS A 178 3.83 -2.27 21.14
C CYS A 178 4.44 -1.55 22.35
N ARG A 179 4.81 -2.31 23.39
CA ARG A 179 5.65 -1.84 24.51
C ARG A 179 6.99 -2.55 24.47
N ARG A 180 8.08 -1.81 24.72
CA ARG A 180 9.42 -2.40 24.76
C ARG A 180 9.45 -3.52 25.81
N GLY A 181 9.94 -4.70 25.40
CA GLY A 181 10.03 -5.88 26.27
C GLY A 181 8.73 -6.71 26.40
N VAL A 182 7.65 -6.34 25.70
CA VAL A 182 6.41 -7.11 25.64
C VAL A 182 6.19 -7.57 24.20
N GLN A 183 5.70 -8.79 24.04
CA GLN A 183 5.35 -9.31 22.73
C GLN A 183 4.20 -8.50 22.12
N CYS A 184 4.40 -8.14 20.86
CA CYS A 184 3.37 -7.88 19.87
C CYS A 184 3.39 -9.09 18.92
#